data_AF-A0A7K2KKP0-F1
#
_entry.id   AF-A0A7K2KKP0-F1
#
_cell.length_a   1.000
_cell.length_b   1.000
_cell.length_c   1.000
_cell.angle_alpha   90.00
_cell.angle_beta   90.00
_cell.angle_gamma   90.00
#
_symmetry.space_group_name_H-M   'P 1'
#
loop_
_entity.id
_entity.type
_entity.pdbx_description
1 polymer ?
#
loop_
_entity_poly.entity_id
_entity_poly.type
_entity_poly.pdbx_seq_one_letter_code
_entity_poly.pdbx_strand_id
1 'polypeptide(L)'
;LHLFNIMVSEDESSVTLLDFEAARPAAEGGRQTVANPAFVAPADRRGFDVDRYALACLRIALFIPLTSLLAVDRGKAAHLADTAAARFPLPPGFLDEAVREITRDPAGDRSGGSARAPGRPAERSRFLPVEPGDWPDSRDSMVAAIMASATPEREDRFFPGDIAQFGTAGGGMNVGHGTAGVLHALHESGAPRCPDAEDRLLRHAKQPDSGTPLGFYDGLAGVAWTLERLGHTAAALDLASLVAEQDHEGLAPDLFAGTAGVGLALDALATATGESGLHAAALRCAELSARPLRAPARPAGTAGKARTGLLYGSAGRALLFVRLYERTGDTALLDLAAEALHDDLSRCVRGASGTLQVDEGWRTMPYLGAGSVGIGMVIDDFLLHRRDDALDRARREIVQAAQATFYAQPGLFRGVAGMVLHLARTNVGGPGTTPEDIRRQVGCLSWHAMSYQGRLAFPGEQMMRLSMDLSTGTAGVLLALSSALGDRPAQLPFLPPLPRPHEPAP
;
A
#
# COMPACT_ATOMS: atom_id res chain seq x y z
N LEU A 1 -6.65 -28.34 3.73
CA LEU A 1 -5.21 -28.47 3.40
C LEU A 1 -4.67 -27.11 2.93
N HIS A 2 -3.54 -26.66 3.48
CA HIS A 2 -2.76 -25.49 3.02
C HIS A 2 -1.29 -25.66 3.41
N LEU A 3 -0.41 -24.75 2.97
CA LEU A 3 1.05 -24.85 3.15
C LEU A 3 1.47 -25.16 4.60
N PHE A 4 0.91 -24.48 5.60
CA PHE A 4 1.27 -24.69 7.01
C PHE A 4 0.81 -26.03 7.62
N ASN A 5 0.06 -26.86 6.88
CA ASN A 5 -0.41 -28.17 7.35
C ASN A 5 0.43 -29.32 6.76
N ILE A 6 1.57 -28.99 6.13
CA ILE A 6 2.43 -29.93 5.44
C ILE A 6 3.83 -29.80 6.03
N MET A 7 4.32 -30.89 6.63
CA MET A 7 5.69 -31.00 7.10
C MET A 7 6.47 -31.89 6.14
N VAL A 8 7.66 -31.44 5.75
CA VAL A 8 8.64 -32.22 5.01
C VAL A 8 9.73 -32.62 6.00
N SER A 9 10.15 -33.88 6.00
CA SER A 9 11.26 -34.32 6.85
C SER A 9 12.57 -33.61 6.47
N GLU A 10 13.50 -33.49 7.41
CA GLU A 10 14.78 -32.79 7.19
C GLU A 10 15.61 -33.39 6.04
N ASP A 11 15.45 -34.69 5.80
CA ASP A 11 16.08 -35.42 4.70
C ASP A 11 15.24 -35.41 3.40
N GLU A 12 14.14 -34.65 3.38
CA GLU A 12 13.19 -34.51 2.28
C GLU A 12 12.56 -35.83 1.80
N SER A 13 12.67 -36.91 2.58
CA SER A 13 12.24 -38.26 2.18
C SER A 13 10.76 -38.55 2.44
N SER A 14 10.10 -37.75 3.28
CA SER A 14 8.71 -37.96 3.68
C SER A 14 7.93 -36.66 3.84
N VAL A 15 6.62 -36.77 3.60
CA VAL A 15 5.66 -35.67 3.76
C VAL A 15 4.62 -36.11 4.78
N THR A 16 4.45 -35.32 5.84
CA THR A 16 3.44 -35.55 6.89
C THR A 16 2.39 -34.45 6.81
N LEU A 17 1.12 -34.86 6.80
CA LEU A 17 -0.01 -33.94 6.91
C LEU A 17 -0.37 -33.77 8.38
N LEU A 18 -0.60 -32.52 8.79
CA LEU A 18 -1.01 -32.16 10.13
C LEU A 18 -2.39 -31.48 10.10
N ASP A 19 -2.95 -31.28 11.29
CA ASP A 19 -4.13 -30.45 11.52
C ASP A 19 -5.38 -30.93 10.73
N PHE A 20 -5.97 -32.03 11.23
CA PHE A 20 -7.16 -32.67 10.69
C PHE A 20 -8.47 -32.16 11.32
N GLU A 21 -8.47 -31.02 12.00
CA GLU A 21 -9.65 -30.50 12.72
C GLU A 21 -10.86 -30.24 11.80
N ALA A 22 -10.59 -29.96 10.52
CA ALA A 22 -11.61 -29.74 9.50
C ALA A 22 -11.94 -31.00 8.67
N ALA A 23 -11.34 -32.15 8.95
CA ALA A 23 -11.57 -33.40 8.23
C ALA A 23 -12.97 -33.96 8.53
N ARG A 24 -13.58 -34.59 7.53
CA ARG A 24 -14.91 -35.23 7.66
C ARG A 24 -14.94 -36.61 6.98
N PRO A 25 -15.83 -37.51 7.42
CA PRO A 25 -16.05 -38.77 6.71
C PRO A 25 -16.37 -38.55 5.23
N ALA A 26 -15.67 -39.26 4.34
CA ALA A 26 -15.79 -39.07 2.89
C ALA A 26 -17.22 -39.26 2.35
N ALA A 27 -18.02 -40.11 3.01
CA ALA A 27 -19.40 -40.39 2.64
C ALA A 27 -20.35 -39.18 2.81
N GLU A 28 -19.98 -38.18 3.64
CA GLU A 28 -20.85 -37.03 3.90
C GLU A 28 -20.96 -36.07 2.72
N GLY A 29 -19.98 -36.04 1.80
CA GLY A 29 -20.01 -35.16 0.62
C GLY A 29 -20.19 -33.67 0.98
N GLY A 30 -19.70 -33.27 2.15
CA GLY A 30 -19.93 -31.95 2.73
C GLY A 30 -19.25 -30.81 1.97
N ARG A 31 -19.68 -29.57 2.27
CA ARG A 31 -18.98 -28.36 1.83
C ARG A 31 -17.83 -28.05 2.77
N GLN A 32 -16.87 -27.28 2.28
CA GLN A 32 -15.85 -26.69 3.13
C GLN A 32 -16.50 -25.73 4.14
N THR A 33 -16.15 -25.85 5.41
CA THR A 33 -16.69 -25.04 6.51
C THR A 33 -15.63 -24.16 7.16
N VAL A 34 -14.39 -24.63 7.20
CA VAL A 34 -13.21 -23.90 7.66
C VAL A 34 -12.15 -23.99 6.57
N ALA A 35 -11.47 -22.87 6.29
CA ALA A 35 -10.50 -22.78 5.21
C ALA A 35 -9.53 -21.62 5.45
N ASN A 36 -8.27 -21.82 5.07
CA ASN A 36 -7.35 -20.70 4.85
C ASN A 36 -7.82 -19.92 3.60
N PRO A 37 -7.86 -18.57 3.64
CA PRO A 37 -8.33 -17.73 2.52
C PRO A 37 -7.73 -18.05 1.15
N ALA A 38 -6.45 -18.46 1.12
CA ALA A 38 -5.74 -18.77 -0.12
C ALA A 38 -6.09 -20.16 -0.73
N PHE A 39 -6.96 -20.92 -0.06
CA PHE A 39 -7.34 -22.30 -0.40
C PHE A 39 -8.86 -22.54 -0.26
N VAL A 40 -9.66 -21.48 -0.20
CA VAL A 40 -11.13 -21.57 -0.11
C VAL A 40 -11.67 -22.09 -1.45
N ALA A 41 -12.30 -23.26 -1.42
CA ALA A 41 -12.92 -23.84 -2.59
C ALA A 41 -14.21 -23.09 -2.97
N PRO A 42 -14.54 -22.96 -4.26
CA PRO A 42 -15.79 -22.35 -4.68
C PRO A 42 -17.01 -23.12 -4.14
N ALA A 43 -18.14 -22.41 -4.02
CA ALA A 43 -19.34 -22.91 -3.34
C ALA A 43 -19.93 -24.20 -3.92
N ASP A 44 -19.60 -24.51 -5.18
CA ASP A 44 -20.04 -25.68 -5.92
C ASP A 44 -19.19 -26.94 -5.66
N ARG A 45 -18.01 -26.81 -5.02
CA ARG A 45 -17.13 -27.94 -4.66
C ARG A 45 -17.61 -28.62 -3.39
N ARG A 46 -17.57 -29.96 -3.40
CA ARG A 46 -18.03 -30.82 -2.29
C ARG A 46 -17.19 -32.08 -2.17
N GLY A 47 -17.07 -32.62 -0.96
CA GLY A 47 -16.27 -33.81 -0.70
C GLY A 47 -14.85 -33.67 -1.27
N PHE A 48 -14.38 -34.71 -1.98
CA PHE A 48 -13.04 -34.73 -2.59
C PHE A 48 -12.74 -33.58 -3.55
N ASP A 49 -13.75 -32.94 -4.14
CA ASP A 49 -13.54 -31.82 -5.03
C ASP A 49 -13.03 -30.57 -4.29
N VAL A 50 -13.30 -30.45 -2.98
CA VAL A 50 -12.68 -29.43 -2.12
C VAL A 50 -11.18 -29.70 -1.97
N ASP A 51 -10.81 -30.96 -1.73
CA ASP A 51 -9.41 -31.36 -1.55
C ASP A 51 -8.60 -31.23 -2.84
N ARG A 52 -9.18 -31.64 -3.98
CA ARG A 52 -8.58 -31.46 -5.32
C ARG A 52 -8.33 -29.99 -5.62
N TYR A 53 -9.29 -29.12 -5.31
CA TYR A 53 -9.11 -27.68 -5.47
C TYR A 53 -7.96 -27.16 -4.58
N ALA A 54 -7.92 -27.56 -3.31
CA ALA A 54 -6.86 -27.16 -2.40
C ALA A 54 -5.46 -27.64 -2.86
N LEU A 55 -5.36 -28.88 -3.37
CA LEU A 55 -4.12 -29.43 -3.95
C LEU A 55 -3.70 -28.69 -5.21
N ALA A 56 -4.65 -28.30 -6.07
CA ALA A 56 -4.36 -27.49 -7.25
C ALA A 56 -3.83 -26.11 -6.86
N CYS A 57 -4.45 -25.43 -5.89
CA CYS A 57 -3.93 -24.18 -5.33
C CYS A 57 -2.52 -24.37 -4.74
N LEU A 58 -2.30 -25.46 -4.00
CA LEU A 58 -1.00 -25.77 -3.39
C LEU A 58 0.12 -25.87 -4.43
N ARG A 59 -0.13 -26.54 -5.57
CA ARG A 59 0.85 -26.67 -6.66
C ARG A 59 1.32 -25.33 -7.21
N ILE A 60 0.43 -24.35 -7.29
CA ILE A 60 0.78 -22.98 -7.72
C ILE A 60 1.46 -22.22 -6.56
N ALA A 61 0.90 -22.32 -5.35
CA ALA A 61 1.34 -21.57 -4.18
C ALA A 61 2.79 -21.88 -3.74
N LEU A 62 3.30 -23.08 -4.04
CA LEU A 62 4.70 -23.46 -3.81
C LEU A 62 5.70 -22.59 -4.57
N PHE A 63 5.30 -22.02 -5.71
CA PHE A 63 6.13 -21.14 -6.53
C PHE A 63 5.77 -19.67 -6.32
N ILE A 64 4.47 -19.37 -6.32
CA ILE A 64 3.93 -18.02 -6.22
C ILE A 64 2.80 -18.02 -5.18
N PRO A 65 3.06 -17.63 -3.92
CA PRO A 65 2.10 -17.74 -2.82
C PRO A 65 1.04 -16.62 -2.83
N LEU A 66 0.34 -16.46 -3.96
CA LEU A 66 -0.68 -15.43 -4.21
C LEU A 66 -2.06 -16.03 -4.53
N THR A 67 -2.33 -17.27 -4.11
CA THR A 67 -3.61 -17.95 -4.41
C THR A 67 -4.82 -17.37 -3.69
N SER A 68 -4.65 -16.45 -2.74
CA SER A 68 -5.77 -15.65 -2.18
C SER A 68 -6.47 -14.79 -3.24
N LEU A 69 -5.78 -14.41 -4.32
CA LEU A 69 -6.38 -13.68 -5.45
C LEU A 69 -7.44 -14.48 -6.20
N LEU A 70 -7.43 -15.82 -6.07
CA LEU A 70 -8.42 -16.69 -6.71
C LEU A 70 -9.82 -16.51 -6.13
N ALA A 71 -9.94 -15.94 -4.92
CA ALA A 71 -11.22 -15.53 -4.35
C ALA A 71 -11.86 -14.35 -5.10
N VAL A 72 -11.04 -13.53 -5.78
CA VAL A 72 -11.49 -12.42 -6.62
C VAL A 72 -11.78 -12.91 -8.03
N ASP A 73 -10.82 -13.59 -8.66
CA ASP A 73 -10.97 -14.17 -10.00
C ASP A 73 -10.10 -15.43 -10.15
N ARG A 74 -10.73 -16.58 -10.38
CA ARG A 74 -10.05 -17.87 -10.59
C ARG A 74 -9.26 -17.90 -11.89
N GLY A 75 -9.59 -17.06 -12.88
CA GLY A 75 -8.82 -16.89 -14.11
C GLY A 75 -7.36 -16.48 -13.85
N LYS A 76 -7.09 -15.84 -12.70
CA LYS A 76 -5.74 -15.47 -12.26
C LYS A 76 -4.81 -16.69 -12.13
N ALA A 77 -5.34 -17.90 -11.93
CA ALA A 77 -4.55 -19.12 -11.84
C ALA A 77 -3.66 -19.35 -13.06
N ALA A 78 -4.17 -19.10 -14.27
CA ALA A 78 -3.38 -19.23 -15.51
C ALA A 78 -2.21 -18.24 -15.53
N HIS A 79 -2.48 -16.98 -15.15
CA HIS A 79 -1.45 -15.94 -15.06
C HIS A 79 -0.38 -16.26 -14.01
N LEU A 80 -0.76 -16.77 -12.83
CA LEU A 80 0.19 -17.20 -11.80
C LEU A 80 1.04 -18.39 -12.26
N ALA A 81 0.44 -19.34 -12.98
CA ALA A 81 1.15 -20.47 -13.56
C ALA A 81 2.17 -20.04 -14.62
N ASP A 82 1.79 -19.11 -15.50
CA ASP A 82 2.70 -18.55 -16.51
C ASP A 82 3.84 -17.74 -15.85
N THR A 83 3.53 -16.98 -14.79
CA THR A 83 4.54 -16.26 -13.99
C THR A 83 5.53 -17.24 -13.33
N ALA A 84 5.04 -18.35 -12.76
CA ALA A 84 5.88 -19.38 -12.18
C ALA A 84 6.77 -20.05 -13.22
N ALA A 85 6.22 -20.42 -14.38
CA ALA A 85 6.96 -21.05 -15.47
C ALA A 85 8.04 -20.13 -16.07
N ALA A 86 7.84 -18.81 -16.06
CA ALA A 86 8.84 -17.85 -16.49
C ALA A 86 10.00 -17.68 -15.49
N ARG A 87 9.76 -17.96 -14.20
CA ARG A 87 10.74 -17.70 -13.11
C ARG A 87 11.49 -18.95 -12.66
N PHE A 88 10.85 -20.10 -12.73
CA PHE A 88 11.35 -21.38 -12.22
C PHE A 88 11.55 -22.38 -13.36
N PRO A 89 12.54 -23.31 -13.25
CA PRO A 89 12.82 -24.30 -14.29
C PRO A 89 11.79 -25.44 -14.27
N LEU A 90 10.54 -25.14 -14.65
CA LEU A 90 9.43 -26.09 -14.66
C LEU A 90 9.33 -26.82 -16.01
N PRO A 91 9.00 -28.13 -16.01
CA PRO A 91 8.64 -28.82 -17.25
C PRO A 91 7.46 -28.13 -17.96
N PRO A 92 7.41 -28.14 -19.31
CA PRO A 92 6.28 -27.60 -20.05
C PRO A 92 4.95 -28.22 -19.58
N GLY A 93 3.96 -27.38 -19.29
CA GLY A 93 2.63 -27.80 -18.85
C GLY A 93 2.54 -28.33 -17.41
N PHE A 94 3.59 -28.22 -16.60
CA PHE A 94 3.64 -28.73 -15.22
C PHE A 94 2.48 -28.26 -14.33
N LEU A 95 2.01 -27.02 -14.55
CA LEU A 95 0.91 -26.39 -13.78
C LEU A 95 -0.44 -26.44 -14.51
N ASP A 96 -0.53 -26.95 -15.74
CA ASP A 96 -1.76 -26.90 -16.54
C ASP A 96 -2.92 -27.67 -15.89
N GLU A 97 -2.61 -28.78 -15.22
CA GLU A 97 -3.61 -29.56 -14.47
C GLU A 97 -4.19 -28.76 -13.30
N ALA A 98 -3.34 -28.07 -12.55
CA ALA A 98 -3.77 -27.22 -11.44
C ALA A 98 -4.66 -26.07 -11.93
N VAL A 99 -4.27 -25.43 -13.03
CA VAL A 99 -5.07 -24.37 -13.67
C VAL A 99 -6.44 -24.92 -14.08
N ARG A 100 -6.51 -26.08 -14.75
CA ARG A 100 -7.77 -26.70 -15.17
C ARG A 100 -8.69 -27.00 -13.98
N GLU A 101 -8.16 -27.55 -12.88
CA GLU A 101 -9.00 -27.86 -11.71
C GLU A 101 -9.53 -26.59 -11.03
N ILE A 102 -8.68 -25.56 -10.90
CA ILE A 102 -9.07 -24.28 -10.29
C ILE A 102 -10.15 -23.60 -11.13
N THR A 103 -10.00 -23.56 -12.46
CA THR A 103 -10.94 -22.86 -13.35
C THR A 103 -12.15 -23.69 -13.77
N ARG A 104 -12.22 -24.98 -13.41
CA ARG A 104 -13.33 -25.87 -13.75
C ARG A 104 -14.68 -25.23 -13.41
N ASP A 105 -15.63 -25.31 -14.32
CA ASP A 105 -17.03 -24.93 -14.09
C ASP A 105 -17.93 -26.17 -14.31
N PRO A 106 -18.51 -26.75 -13.25
CA PRO A 106 -19.36 -27.92 -13.36
C PRO A 106 -20.72 -27.63 -14.04
N ALA A 107 -21.09 -26.36 -14.25
CA ALA A 107 -22.30 -26.02 -15.00
C ALA A 107 -22.11 -26.10 -16.52
N GLY A 108 -20.88 -25.96 -17.02
CA GLY A 108 -20.57 -26.02 -18.46
C GLY A 108 -20.70 -27.41 -19.09
N ASP A 109 -20.69 -28.46 -18.27
CA ASP A 109 -20.86 -29.85 -18.72
C ASP A 109 -22.34 -30.29 -18.87
N ARG A 110 -23.30 -29.44 -18.44
CA ARG A 110 -24.73 -29.75 -18.50
C ARG A 110 -25.46 -29.15 -19.71
N SER A 111 -24.81 -28.34 -20.53
CA SER A 111 -25.30 -27.99 -21.87
C SER A 111 -24.85 -29.05 -22.88
N GLY A 112 -25.58 -30.17 -22.92
CA GLY A 112 -25.42 -31.15 -24.00
C GLY A 112 -25.72 -30.52 -25.36
N GLY A 113 -24.82 -30.71 -26.32
CA GLY A 113 -25.13 -30.54 -27.74
C GLY A 113 -24.43 -29.37 -28.46
N SER A 114 -23.10 -29.43 -28.59
CA SER A 114 -22.40 -29.13 -29.85
C SER A 114 -20.92 -29.42 -29.65
N ALA A 115 -20.42 -30.48 -30.28
CA ALA A 115 -19.01 -30.74 -30.37
C ALA A 115 -18.34 -29.57 -31.12
N ARG A 116 -17.74 -28.64 -30.38
CA ARG A 116 -16.76 -27.71 -30.95
C ARG A 116 -15.60 -28.56 -31.46
N ALA A 117 -15.42 -28.57 -32.78
CA ALA A 117 -14.30 -29.19 -33.46
C ALA A 117 -12.95 -28.78 -32.81
N PRO A 118 -11.89 -29.62 -32.88
CA PRO A 118 -10.57 -29.29 -32.37
C PRO A 118 -9.93 -28.23 -33.29
N GLY A 119 -10.36 -26.99 -33.15
CA GLY A 119 -9.98 -25.87 -34.00
C GLY A 119 -9.18 -24.84 -33.21
N ARG A 120 -7.86 -24.88 -33.39
CA ARG A 120 -6.81 -23.93 -32.94
C ARG A 120 -6.68 -23.79 -31.42
N PRO A 121 -5.46 -23.70 -30.86
CA PRO A 121 -5.30 -23.24 -29.49
C PRO A 121 -5.97 -21.87 -29.43
N ALA A 122 -7.01 -21.73 -28.61
CA ALA A 122 -7.53 -20.41 -28.28
C ALA A 122 -6.32 -19.59 -27.84
N GLU A 123 -6.00 -18.52 -28.56
CA GLU A 123 -5.04 -17.54 -28.07
C GLU A 123 -5.44 -17.25 -26.64
N ARG A 124 -4.61 -17.68 -25.67
CA ARG A 124 -4.89 -17.45 -24.25
C ARG A 124 -5.12 -15.95 -24.13
N SER A 125 -6.37 -15.51 -23.96
CA SER A 125 -6.64 -14.09 -23.82
C SER A 125 -5.81 -13.64 -22.63
N ARG A 126 -5.01 -12.57 -22.79
CA ARG A 126 -4.19 -12.08 -21.71
C ARG A 126 -5.09 -11.80 -20.50
N PHE A 127 -4.70 -12.29 -19.34
CA PHE A 127 -5.47 -12.08 -18.10
C PHE A 127 -5.48 -10.60 -17.72
N LEU A 128 -4.34 -9.93 -17.89
CA LEU A 128 -4.21 -8.51 -17.62
C LEU A 128 -4.71 -7.68 -18.82
N PRO A 129 -5.51 -6.63 -18.57
CA PRO A 129 -5.96 -5.74 -19.64
C PRO A 129 -4.82 -4.87 -20.19
N VAL A 130 -3.84 -4.52 -19.35
CA VAL A 130 -2.63 -3.74 -19.67
C VAL A 130 -1.57 -4.04 -18.62
N GLU A 131 -0.28 -4.03 -18.97
CA GLU A 131 0.79 -4.20 -17.99
C GLU A 131 1.01 -2.91 -17.19
N PRO A 132 1.36 -2.98 -15.89
CA PRO A 132 1.64 -1.80 -15.07
C PRO A 132 2.75 -0.88 -15.64
N GLY A 133 3.68 -1.43 -16.42
CA GLY A 133 4.75 -0.66 -17.06
C GLY A 133 4.37 0.01 -18.39
N ASP A 134 3.22 -0.33 -18.98
CA ASP A 134 2.75 0.24 -20.25
C ASP A 134 2.14 1.61 -19.99
N TRP A 135 2.99 2.64 -19.87
CA TRP A 135 2.57 4.01 -19.58
C TRP A 135 2.41 4.81 -20.90
N PRO A 136 1.33 5.61 -21.08
CA PRO A 136 0.29 5.99 -20.12
C PRO A 136 -0.95 5.08 -20.09
N ASP A 137 -1.02 4.00 -20.88
CA ASP A 137 -2.23 3.16 -20.98
C ASP A 137 -2.65 2.54 -19.63
N SER A 138 -1.68 2.14 -18.81
CA SER A 138 -1.89 1.66 -17.44
C SER A 138 -2.49 2.73 -16.52
N ARG A 139 -2.07 4.00 -16.66
CA ARG A 139 -2.68 5.15 -15.96
C ARG A 139 -4.16 5.23 -16.29
N ASP A 140 -4.48 5.30 -17.58
CA ASP A 140 -5.84 5.52 -18.06
C ASP A 140 -6.75 4.34 -17.70
N SER A 141 -6.20 3.13 -17.70
CA SER A 141 -6.89 1.93 -17.26
C SER A 141 -7.21 1.96 -15.75
N MET A 142 -6.24 2.31 -14.89
CA MET A 142 -6.48 2.43 -13.44
C MET A 142 -7.45 3.55 -13.09
N VAL A 143 -7.33 4.72 -13.73
CA VAL A 143 -8.27 5.84 -13.58
C VAL A 143 -9.69 5.39 -13.95
N ALA A 144 -9.85 4.69 -15.07
CA ALA A 144 -11.15 4.15 -15.47
C ALA A 144 -11.70 3.12 -14.47
N ALA A 145 -10.85 2.27 -13.89
CA ALA A 145 -11.25 1.31 -12.86
C ALA A 145 -11.76 2.00 -11.59
N ILE A 146 -11.04 3.03 -11.12
CA ILE A 146 -11.42 3.85 -9.96
C ILE A 146 -12.78 4.51 -10.22
N MET A 147 -12.95 5.17 -11.36
CA MET A 147 -14.20 5.86 -11.70
C MET A 147 -15.38 4.88 -11.85
N ALA A 148 -15.16 3.71 -12.46
CA ALA A 148 -16.18 2.67 -12.60
C ALA A 148 -16.57 1.96 -11.29
N SER A 149 -15.82 2.21 -10.20
CA SER A 149 -16.08 1.63 -8.87
C SER A 149 -16.87 2.56 -7.95
N ALA A 150 -17.09 3.82 -8.36
CA ALA A 150 -17.79 4.82 -7.57
C ALA A 150 -19.20 4.33 -7.19
N THR A 151 -19.58 4.57 -5.94
CA THR A 151 -20.91 4.28 -5.39
C THR A 151 -21.51 5.56 -4.81
N PRO A 152 -21.92 6.53 -5.66
CA PRO A 152 -22.43 7.84 -5.22
C PRO A 152 -23.68 7.75 -4.33
N GLU A 153 -24.42 6.65 -4.42
CA GLU A 153 -25.60 6.35 -3.61
C GLU A 153 -25.28 5.98 -2.16
N ARG A 154 -24.02 5.72 -1.81
CA ARG A 154 -23.61 5.36 -0.45
C ARG A 154 -23.21 6.59 0.36
N GLU A 155 -23.61 6.59 1.63
CA GLU A 155 -23.32 7.71 2.54
C GLU A 155 -22.00 7.55 3.32
N ASP A 156 -21.61 6.32 3.60
CA ASP A 156 -20.43 5.99 4.39
C ASP A 156 -19.12 5.99 3.61
N ARG A 157 -19.15 5.80 2.27
CA ARG A 157 -17.98 5.91 1.37
C ARG A 157 -18.39 6.21 -0.07
N PHE A 158 -17.51 6.87 -0.83
CA PHE A 158 -17.71 7.09 -2.27
C PHE A 158 -17.02 6.01 -3.13
N PHE A 159 -15.76 5.70 -2.83
CA PHE A 159 -14.99 4.63 -3.49
C PHE A 159 -14.78 3.44 -2.54
N PRO A 160 -14.80 2.19 -3.03
CA PRO A 160 -14.47 1.03 -2.21
C PRO A 160 -12.99 1.03 -1.84
N GLY A 161 -12.69 0.85 -0.55
CA GLY A 161 -11.34 0.74 -0.03
C GLY A 161 -11.21 -0.40 0.99
N ASP A 162 -10.14 -0.34 1.77
CA ASP A 162 -9.88 -1.22 2.90
C ASP A 162 -10.99 -1.15 3.95
N ILE A 163 -11.14 -2.23 4.74
CA ILE A 163 -12.13 -2.31 5.82
C ILE A 163 -11.94 -1.20 6.87
N ALA A 164 -10.73 -0.63 6.98
CA ALA A 164 -10.44 0.52 7.82
C ALA A 164 -11.35 1.74 7.54
N GLN A 165 -11.96 1.86 6.36
CA GLN A 165 -12.96 2.87 6.04
C GLN A 165 -14.16 2.89 7.01
N PHE A 166 -14.46 1.76 7.65
CA PHE A 166 -15.60 1.60 8.57
C PHE A 166 -15.20 1.56 10.04
N GLY A 167 -13.91 1.74 10.35
CA GLY A 167 -13.39 1.67 11.72
C GLY A 167 -13.64 2.93 12.55
N THR A 168 -13.82 4.09 11.89
CA THR A 168 -13.99 5.40 12.53
C THR A 168 -15.06 6.23 11.82
N ALA A 169 -15.63 7.20 12.54
CA ALA A 169 -16.47 8.24 11.92
C ALA A 169 -15.66 8.97 10.83
N GLY A 170 -16.31 9.29 9.70
CA GLY A 170 -15.65 9.89 8.54
C GLY A 170 -14.62 9.00 7.81
N GLY A 171 -14.50 7.71 8.14
CA GLY A 171 -13.45 6.83 7.59
C GLY A 171 -13.48 6.67 6.06
N GLY A 172 -14.64 6.80 5.41
CA GLY A 172 -14.77 6.81 3.95
C GLY A 172 -14.37 8.13 3.27
N MET A 173 -13.98 9.16 4.03
CA MET A 173 -13.61 10.48 3.53
C MET A 173 -12.12 10.79 3.66
N ASN A 174 -11.39 10.10 4.54
CA ASN A 174 -9.98 10.39 4.84
C ASN A 174 -8.99 10.10 3.69
N VAL A 175 -7.72 10.46 3.90
CA VAL A 175 -6.65 10.33 2.89
C VAL A 175 -6.13 8.89 2.76
N GLY A 176 -6.06 8.12 3.84
CA GLY A 176 -5.49 6.78 3.80
C GLY A 176 -6.38 5.79 3.04
N HIS A 177 -7.65 5.72 3.42
CA HIS A 177 -8.57 4.70 2.94
C HIS A 177 -9.80 5.29 2.24
N GLY A 178 -10.02 6.59 2.34
CA GLY A 178 -11.23 7.27 1.88
C GLY A 178 -11.09 8.06 0.58
N THR A 179 -12.12 8.86 0.34
CA THR A 179 -12.32 9.64 -0.89
C THR A 179 -11.22 10.69 -1.12
N ALA A 180 -10.70 11.33 -0.06
CA ALA A 180 -9.63 12.31 -0.20
C ALA A 180 -8.35 11.70 -0.79
N GLY A 181 -7.98 10.49 -0.37
CA GLY A 181 -6.80 9.80 -0.90
C GLY A 181 -6.91 9.46 -2.38
N VAL A 182 -8.10 9.01 -2.79
CA VAL A 182 -8.40 8.72 -4.20
C VAL A 182 -8.30 9.98 -5.04
N LEU A 183 -8.92 11.08 -4.60
CA LEU A 183 -8.87 12.35 -5.32
C LEU A 183 -7.46 12.93 -5.38
N HIS A 184 -6.66 12.78 -4.33
CA HIS A 184 -5.23 13.16 -4.36
C HIS A 184 -4.46 12.40 -5.44
N ALA A 185 -4.60 11.06 -5.50
CA ALA A 185 -3.93 10.26 -6.53
C ALA A 185 -4.41 10.60 -7.95
N LEU A 186 -5.72 10.84 -8.14
CA LEU A 186 -6.27 11.27 -9.43
C LEU A 186 -5.69 12.64 -9.85
N HIS A 187 -5.65 13.60 -8.92
CA HIS A 187 -5.06 14.91 -9.16
C HIS A 187 -3.58 14.83 -9.56
N GLU A 188 -2.75 14.11 -8.78
CA GLU A 188 -1.31 13.97 -9.03
C GLU A 188 -1.01 13.19 -10.32
N SER A 189 -1.90 12.29 -10.72
CA SER A 189 -1.75 11.52 -11.97
C SER A 189 -2.17 12.29 -13.23
N GLY A 190 -2.76 13.49 -13.08
CA GLY A 190 -3.30 14.27 -14.19
C GLY A 190 -4.63 13.73 -14.74
N ALA A 191 -5.33 12.91 -13.97
CA ALA A 191 -6.64 12.40 -14.34
C ALA A 191 -7.71 13.51 -14.35
N PRO A 192 -8.83 13.33 -15.09
CA PRO A 192 -9.97 14.22 -15.00
C PRO A 192 -10.50 14.34 -13.56
N ARG A 193 -10.99 15.53 -13.21
CA ARG A 193 -11.66 15.77 -11.93
C ARG A 193 -12.93 14.92 -11.80
N CYS A 194 -13.31 14.65 -10.56
CA CYS A 194 -14.55 13.94 -10.22
C CYS A 194 -15.43 14.86 -9.34
N PRO A 195 -16.25 15.74 -9.95
CA PRO A 195 -17.07 16.70 -9.20
C PRO A 195 -17.95 16.05 -8.13
N ASP A 196 -18.58 14.90 -8.42
CA ASP A 196 -19.45 14.21 -7.47
C ASP A 196 -18.71 13.76 -6.19
N ALA A 197 -17.46 13.31 -6.33
CA ALA A 197 -16.62 12.93 -5.20
C ALA A 197 -16.08 14.15 -4.44
N GLU A 198 -15.76 15.24 -5.15
CA GLU A 198 -15.41 16.52 -4.53
C GLU A 198 -16.57 17.09 -3.72
N ASP A 199 -17.79 17.07 -4.28
CA ASP A 199 -19.03 17.48 -3.61
C ASP A 199 -19.32 16.62 -2.38
N ARG A 200 -18.97 15.33 -2.41
CA ARG A 200 -19.03 14.45 -1.24
C ARG A 200 -18.10 14.93 -0.12
N LEU A 201 -16.85 15.25 -0.44
CA LEU A 201 -15.90 15.79 0.53
C LEU A 201 -16.32 17.17 1.06
N LEU A 202 -16.83 18.05 0.20
CA LEU A 202 -17.32 19.37 0.60
C LEU A 202 -18.49 19.27 1.59
N ARG A 203 -19.44 18.36 1.34
CA ARG A 203 -20.54 18.09 2.29
C ARG A 203 -20.02 17.58 3.62
N HIS A 204 -19.07 16.64 3.61
CA HIS A 204 -18.45 16.14 4.84
C HIS A 204 -17.69 17.24 5.59
N ALA A 205 -16.91 18.07 4.89
CA ALA A 205 -16.13 19.16 5.49
C ALA A 205 -17.01 20.23 6.14
N LYS A 206 -18.20 20.50 5.58
CA LYS A 206 -19.15 21.46 6.14
C LYS A 206 -19.72 21.01 7.50
N GLN A 207 -19.94 19.71 7.67
CA GLN A 207 -20.49 19.13 8.89
C GLN A 207 -19.84 17.76 9.15
N PRO A 208 -18.61 17.72 9.69
CA PRO A 208 -17.96 16.46 10.00
C PRO A 208 -18.72 15.69 11.08
N ASP A 209 -18.74 14.36 10.98
CA ASP A 209 -19.37 13.51 11.99
C ASP A 209 -18.66 13.67 13.34
N SER A 210 -19.43 13.63 14.42
CA SER A 210 -18.87 13.62 15.77
C SER A 210 -17.94 12.40 15.96
N GLY A 211 -16.74 12.64 16.51
CA GLY A 211 -15.74 11.60 16.68
C GLY A 211 -14.88 11.32 15.45
N THR A 212 -14.99 12.11 14.38
CA THR A 212 -14.05 12.04 13.25
C THR A 212 -12.64 12.37 13.74
N PRO A 213 -11.62 11.55 13.45
CA PRO A 213 -10.23 11.82 13.85
C PRO A 213 -9.69 13.13 13.28
N LEU A 214 -8.64 13.67 13.91
CA LEU A 214 -8.00 14.91 13.45
C LEU A 214 -6.84 14.68 12.49
N GLY A 215 -6.29 13.46 12.45
CA GLY A 215 -5.04 13.16 11.78
C GLY A 215 -5.03 13.36 10.26
N PHE A 216 -3.85 13.22 9.68
CA PHE A 216 -3.67 13.44 8.25
C PHE A 216 -4.20 12.26 7.41
N TYR A 217 -3.82 11.03 7.74
CA TYR A 217 -4.24 9.87 6.94
C TYR A 217 -5.60 9.31 7.36
N ASP A 218 -6.08 9.59 8.57
CA ASP A 218 -7.35 9.05 9.08
C ASP A 218 -8.43 10.10 9.34
N GLY A 219 -8.13 11.39 9.18
CA GLY A 219 -8.97 12.45 9.74
C GLY A 219 -9.05 13.76 8.97
N LEU A 220 -9.53 14.79 9.67
CA LEU A 220 -9.92 16.08 9.13
C LEU A 220 -8.76 16.89 8.56
N ALA A 221 -7.56 16.81 9.14
CA ALA A 221 -6.40 17.56 8.64
C ALA A 221 -6.04 17.15 7.20
N GLY A 222 -6.14 15.86 6.87
CA GLY A 222 -5.91 15.38 5.52
C GLY A 222 -7.00 15.77 4.53
N VAL A 223 -8.26 15.79 4.98
CA VAL A 223 -9.39 16.26 4.16
C VAL A 223 -9.22 17.75 3.83
N ALA A 224 -8.88 18.58 4.82
CA ALA A 224 -8.62 20.01 4.63
C ALA A 224 -7.49 20.25 3.63
N TRP A 225 -6.36 19.55 3.83
CA TRP A 225 -5.21 19.60 2.93
C TRP A 225 -5.57 19.19 1.50
N THR A 226 -6.37 18.13 1.33
CA THR A 226 -6.79 17.67 0.00
C THR A 226 -7.71 18.67 -0.69
N LEU A 227 -8.66 19.26 0.05
CA LEU A 227 -9.58 20.26 -0.50
C LEU A 227 -8.86 21.50 -1.01
N GLU A 228 -7.82 21.97 -0.32
CA GLU A 228 -7.01 23.10 -0.78
C GLU A 228 -6.36 22.79 -2.13
N ARG A 229 -5.75 21.60 -2.27
CA ARG A 229 -5.10 21.17 -3.53
C ARG A 229 -6.07 21.02 -4.69
N LEU A 230 -7.33 20.72 -4.41
CA LEU A 230 -8.40 20.66 -5.41
C LEU A 230 -9.01 22.03 -5.74
N GLY A 231 -8.51 23.10 -5.10
CA GLY A 231 -8.94 24.49 -5.31
C GLY A 231 -10.12 24.93 -4.45
N HIS A 232 -10.49 24.15 -3.43
CA HIS A 232 -11.59 24.45 -2.50
C HIS A 232 -11.10 25.13 -1.22
N THR A 233 -10.34 26.22 -1.39
CA THR A 233 -9.61 26.91 -0.31
C THR A 233 -10.49 27.32 0.87
N ALA A 234 -11.70 27.84 0.63
CA ALA A 234 -12.60 28.26 1.70
C ALA A 234 -13.00 27.08 2.61
N ALA A 235 -13.44 25.96 2.02
CA ALA A 235 -13.81 24.77 2.78
C ALA A 235 -12.60 24.14 3.49
N ALA A 236 -11.41 24.22 2.88
CA ALA A 236 -10.17 23.78 3.51
C ALA A 236 -9.84 24.62 4.76
N LEU A 237 -9.99 25.95 4.69
CA LEU A 237 -9.72 26.85 5.81
C LEU A 237 -10.73 26.70 6.95
N ASP A 238 -12.02 26.50 6.64
CA ASP A 238 -13.04 26.23 7.65
C ASP A 238 -12.69 24.96 8.46
N LEU A 239 -12.30 23.90 7.75
CA LEU A 239 -11.94 22.63 8.38
C LEU A 239 -10.60 22.72 9.14
N ALA A 240 -9.62 23.44 8.58
CA ALA A 240 -8.33 23.66 9.23
C ALA A 240 -8.45 24.48 10.52
N SER A 241 -9.33 25.48 10.52
CA SER A 241 -9.64 26.27 11.72
C SER A 241 -10.27 25.39 12.80
N LEU A 242 -11.23 24.54 12.43
CA LEU A 242 -11.81 23.56 13.35
C LEU A 242 -10.74 22.64 13.96
N VAL A 243 -9.82 22.13 13.13
CA VAL A 243 -8.72 21.27 13.57
C VAL A 243 -7.75 22.03 14.50
N ALA A 244 -7.41 23.27 14.17
CA ALA A 244 -6.49 24.11 14.94
C ALA A 244 -7.05 24.48 16.33
N GLU A 245 -8.37 24.58 16.47
CA GLU A 245 -9.06 24.85 17.73
C GLU A 245 -9.16 23.64 18.66
N GLN A 246 -8.94 22.42 18.16
CA GLN A 246 -8.97 21.22 18.99
C GLN A 246 -7.75 21.10 19.91
N ASP A 247 -7.91 20.31 20.98
CA ASP A 247 -6.78 19.93 21.82
C ASP A 247 -5.93 18.83 21.16
N HIS A 248 -4.65 19.12 20.96
CA HIS A 248 -3.70 18.19 20.36
C HIS A 248 -2.84 17.45 21.40
N GLU A 249 -2.93 17.76 22.70
CA GLU A 249 -2.06 17.16 23.72
C GLU A 249 -2.23 15.63 23.86
N GLY A 250 -3.44 15.13 23.58
CA GLY A 250 -3.76 13.70 23.62
C GLY A 250 -3.35 12.92 22.37
N LEU A 251 -2.91 13.58 21.31
CA LEU A 251 -2.55 12.92 20.05
C LEU A 251 -1.17 12.25 20.14
N ALA A 252 -1.03 11.11 19.46
CA ALA A 252 0.29 10.50 19.27
C ALA A 252 1.19 11.42 18.44
N PRO A 253 2.52 11.35 18.57
CA PRO A 253 3.43 12.19 17.79
C PRO A 253 3.74 11.59 16.41
N ASP A 254 2.78 10.93 15.77
CA ASP A 254 2.99 10.24 14.49
C ASP A 254 2.41 11.00 13.28
N LEU A 255 2.78 10.56 12.08
CA LEU A 255 2.32 11.16 10.82
C LEU A 255 0.89 10.74 10.45
N PHE A 256 0.48 9.52 10.84
CA PHE A 256 -0.78 8.94 10.42
C PHE A 256 -1.99 9.64 11.05
N ALA A 257 -2.07 9.57 12.38
CA ALA A 257 -3.19 10.10 13.16
C ALA A 257 -2.76 11.29 14.05
N GLY A 258 -1.46 11.55 14.11
CA GLY A 258 -0.84 12.31 15.17
C GLY A 258 -0.49 13.76 14.88
N THR A 259 0.17 14.39 15.85
CA THR A 259 0.61 15.79 15.79
C THR A 259 1.56 16.05 14.63
N ALA A 260 2.36 15.07 14.19
CA ALA A 260 3.26 15.28 13.06
C ALA A 260 2.48 15.49 11.75
N GLY A 261 1.45 14.67 11.52
CA GLY A 261 0.58 14.79 10.35
C GLY A 261 -0.32 16.03 10.39
N VAL A 262 -0.91 16.32 11.55
CA VAL A 262 -1.70 17.54 11.74
C VAL A 262 -0.84 18.78 11.51
N GLY A 263 0.36 18.82 12.11
CA GLY A 263 1.29 19.94 11.95
C GLY A 263 1.70 20.16 10.49
N LEU A 264 2.02 19.10 9.75
CA LEU A 264 2.37 19.19 8.33
C LEU A 264 1.22 19.74 7.47
N ALA A 265 0.00 19.27 7.72
CA ALA A 265 -1.19 19.72 6.99
C ALA A 265 -1.49 21.20 7.26
N LEU A 266 -1.48 21.61 8.53
CA LEU A 266 -1.71 22.99 8.94
C LEU A 266 -0.61 23.92 8.40
N ASP A 267 0.65 23.48 8.40
CA ASP A 267 1.76 24.26 7.88
C ASP A 267 1.66 24.48 6.36
N ALA A 268 1.31 23.43 5.62
CA ALA A 268 1.09 23.51 4.18
C ALA A 268 -0.07 24.44 3.82
N LEU A 269 -1.20 24.33 4.55
CA LEU A 269 -2.36 25.20 4.36
C LEU A 269 -2.04 26.66 4.69
N ALA A 270 -1.33 26.89 5.80
CA ALA A 270 -0.88 28.22 6.20
C ALA A 270 0.04 28.84 5.15
N THR A 271 0.94 28.05 4.56
CA THR A 271 1.84 28.51 3.49
C THR A 271 1.07 28.87 2.22
N ALA A 272 0.07 28.07 1.84
CA ALA A 272 -0.72 28.31 0.64
C ALA A 272 -1.66 29.54 0.77
N THR A 273 -2.11 29.85 1.99
CA THR A 273 -3.17 30.85 2.23
C THR A 273 -2.68 32.13 2.92
N GLY A 274 -1.52 32.08 3.58
CA GLY A 274 -0.99 33.19 4.39
C GLY A 274 -1.57 33.27 5.81
N GLU A 275 -2.36 32.28 6.24
CA GLU A 275 -3.03 32.30 7.54
C GLU A 275 -2.07 32.04 8.71
N SER A 276 -1.70 33.13 9.40
CA SER A 276 -0.76 33.08 10.53
C SER A 276 -1.20 32.20 11.71
N GLY A 277 -2.51 32.11 11.96
CA GLY A 277 -3.07 31.25 13.01
C GLY A 277 -2.79 29.77 12.78
N LEU A 278 -2.84 29.33 11.51
CA LEU A 278 -2.53 27.96 11.13
C LEU A 278 -1.02 27.66 11.30
N HIS A 279 -0.15 28.63 11.00
CA HIS A 279 1.28 28.48 11.30
C HIS A 279 1.56 28.33 12.80
N ALA A 280 0.88 29.10 13.65
CA ALA A 280 1.03 28.97 15.09
C ALA A 280 0.58 27.59 15.60
N ALA A 281 -0.54 27.07 15.06
CA ALA A 281 -1.02 25.72 15.38
C ALA A 281 -0.06 24.63 14.88
N ALA A 282 0.55 24.79 13.71
CA ALA A 282 1.56 23.88 13.18
C ALA A 282 2.82 23.85 14.07
N LEU A 283 3.30 25.01 14.53
CA LEU A 283 4.43 25.09 15.47
C LEU A 283 4.10 24.42 16.81
N ARG A 284 2.89 24.62 17.34
CA ARG A 284 2.43 23.92 18.55
C ARG A 284 2.44 22.40 18.34
N CYS A 285 2.00 21.91 17.19
CA CYS A 285 2.09 20.49 16.85
C CYS A 285 3.55 19.99 16.81
N ALA A 286 4.50 20.81 16.35
CA ALA A 286 5.92 20.48 16.36
C ALA A 286 6.48 20.40 17.78
N GLU A 287 6.15 21.36 18.65
CA GLU A 287 6.51 21.33 20.06
C GLU A 287 6.01 20.07 20.76
N LEU A 288 4.75 19.67 20.50
CA LEU A 288 4.18 18.42 21.01
C LEU A 288 4.92 17.20 20.45
N SER A 289 5.26 17.21 19.16
CA SER A 289 6.00 16.14 18.49
C SER A 289 7.45 16.04 18.98
N ALA A 290 8.05 17.12 19.48
CA ALA A 290 9.41 17.15 20.02
C ALA A 290 9.51 16.57 21.44
N ARG A 291 8.39 16.41 22.15
CA ARG A 291 8.39 15.83 23.49
C ARG A 291 8.99 14.42 23.48
N PRO A 292 9.77 14.03 24.50
CA PRO A 292 10.30 12.69 24.61
C PRO A 292 9.17 11.65 24.57
N LEU A 293 9.35 10.61 23.76
CA LEU A 293 8.43 9.50 23.71
C LEU A 293 8.40 8.82 25.08
N ARG A 294 7.32 9.02 25.84
CA ARG A 294 7.11 8.25 27.07
C ARG A 294 6.91 6.80 26.66
N ALA A 295 7.68 5.89 27.27
CA ALA A 295 7.42 4.46 27.11
C ALA A 295 5.94 4.20 27.48
N PRO A 296 5.12 3.63 26.58
CA PRO A 296 3.73 3.40 26.90
C PRO A 296 3.65 2.47 28.12
N ALA A 297 2.82 2.83 29.10
CA ALA A 297 2.41 1.90 30.14
C ALA A 297 1.58 0.81 29.45
N ARG A 298 2.21 -0.29 29.05
CA ARG A 298 1.54 -1.40 28.36
C ARG A 298 0.94 -2.38 29.37
N PRO A 299 -0.30 -2.86 29.16
CA PRO A 299 -0.80 -4.00 29.89
C PRO A 299 0.12 -5.21 29.69
N ALA A 300 0.38 -5.96 30.76
CA ALA A 300 1.19 -7.17 30.72
C ALA A 300 0.66 -8.15 29.67
N GLY A 301 1.52 -8.59 28.74
CA GLY A 301 1.18 -9.60 27.73
C GLY A 301 1.22 -9.15 26.27
N THR A 302 1.35 -7.85 25.98
CA THR A 302 1.60 -7.38 24.60
C THR A 302 3.05 -6.93 24.45
N ALA A 303 3.96 -7.87 24.19
CA ALA A 303 5.36 -7.58 23.89
C ALA A 303 5.51 -7.11 22.43
N GLY A 304 5.12 -5.87 22.13
CA GLY A 304 5.41 -5.23 20.84
C GLY A 304 6.47 -4.15 21.02
N LYS A 305 7.51 -4.13 20.18
CA LYS A 305 8.42 -2.98 20.07
C LYS A 305 7.62 -1.71 19.72
N ALA A 306 8.15 -0.53 20.05
CA ALA A 306 7.48 0.72 19.66
C ALA A 306 7.48 0.87 18.13
N ARG A 307 6.43 1.56 17.63
CA ARG A 307 6.19 1.75 16.19
C ARG A 307 7.35 2.53 15.54
N THR A 308 7.67 2.20 14.30
CA THR A 308 8.85 2.69 13.56
C THR A 308 8.47 2.97 12.11
N GLY A 309 9.18 3.88 11.43
CA GLY A 309 8.95 4.21 10.03
C GLY A 309 8.08 5.46 9.84
N LEU A 310 7.72 5.74 8.59
CA LEU A 310 7.14 7.01 8.15
C LEU A 310 5.79 7.34 8.83
N LEU A 311 4.85 6.40 8.84
CA LEU A 311 3.48 6.66 9.28
C LEU A 311 3.34 6.73 10.79
N TYR A 312 4.05 5.86 11.50
CA TYR A 312 3.80 5.61 12.93
C TYR A 312 5.02 5.78 13.83
N GLY A 313 6.21 5.97 13.24
CA GLY A 313 7.49 6.08 13.93
C GLY A 313 8.07 7.49 13.93
N SER A 314 9.34 7.58 14.33
CA SER A 314 10.03 8.85 14.49
C SER A 314 10.37 9.51 13.14
N ALA A 315 10.46 8.76 12.03
CA ALA A 315 10.63 9.34 10.69
C ALA A 315 9.51 10.32 10.31
N GLY A 316 8.26 10.07 10.72
CA GLY A 316 7.16 11.01 10.51
C GLY A 316 7.33 12.35 11.24
N ARG A 317 7.94 12.32 12.43
CA ARG A 317 8.30 13.52 13.21
C ARG A 317 9.43 14.28 12.53
N ALA A 318 10.46 13.55 12.09
CA ALA A 318 11.57 14.11 11.35
C ALA A 318 11.10 14.85 10.09
N LEU A 319 10.10 14.30 9.38
CA LEU A 319 9.51 14.95 8.22
C LEU A 319 8.87 16.30 8.57
N LEU A 320 8.10 16.38 9.66
CA LEU A 320 7.55 17.65 10.15
C LEU A 320 8.68 18.67 10.43
N PHE A 321 9.72 18.25 11.14
CA PHE A 321 10.82 19.14 11.50
C PHE A 321 11.61 19.63 10.27
N VAL A 322 11.87 18.76 9.28
CA VAL A 322 12.53 19.14 8.02
C VAL A 322 11.70 20.18 7.28
N ARG A 323 10.37 20.00 7.14
CA ARG A 323 9.51 20.96 6.44
C ARG A 323 9.42 22.31 7.16
N LEU A 324 9.33 22.30 8.49
CA LEU A 324 9.36 23.53 9.26
C LEU A 324 10.72 24.23 9.18
N TYR A 325 11.83 23.48 9.14
CA TYR A 325 13.17 24.05 8.94
C TYR A 325 13.27 24.76 7.59
N GLU A 326 12.81 24.13 6.51
CA GLU A 326 12.84 24.72 5.16
C GLU A 326 12.14 26.08 5.09
N ARG A 327 11.13 26.28 5.93
CA ARG A 327 10.37 27.53 6.03
C ARG A 327 10.99 28.55 6.99
N THR A 328 11.43 28.10 8.16
CA THR A 328 11.82 28.98 9.27
C THR A 328 13.32 29.26 9.35
N GLY A 329 14.14 28.37 8.78
CA GLY A 329 15.59 28.37 8.92
C GLY A 329 16.09 27.99 10.32
N ASP A 330 15.21 27.57 11.24
CA ASP A 330 15.61 27.21 12.61
C ASP A 330 16.35 25.87 12.63
N THR A 331 17.68 25.95 12.77
CA THR A 331 18.56 24.78 12.77
C THR A 331 18.31 23.80 13.90
N ALA A 332 17.65 24.20 14.99
CA ALA A 332 17.28 23.29 16.07
C ALA A 332 16.28 22.21 15.59
N LEU A 333 15.45 22.52 14.59
CA LEU A 333 14.56 21.55 13.97
C LEU A 333 15.33 20.45 13.24
N LEU A 334 16.48 20.76 12.63
CA LEU A 334 17.34 19.73 12.04
C LEU A 334 18.02 18.85 13.10
N ASP A 335 18.29 19.37 14.30
CA ASP A 335 18.78 18.55 15.41
C ASP A 335 17.72 17.52 15.82
N LEU A 336 16.47 17.99 16.00
CA LEU A 336 15.32 17.13 16.30
C LEU A 336 15.05 16.10 15.19
N ALA A 337 15.19 16.49 13.91
CA ALA A 337 15.04 15.60 12.78
C ALA A 337 16.11 14.49 12.78
N ALA A 338 17.38 14.85 13.04
CA ALA A 338 18.47 13.89 13.11
C ALA A 338 18.24 12.89 14.26
N GLU A 339 17.90 13.36 15.45
CA GLU A 339 17.60 12.51 16.61
C GLU A 339 16.46 11.53 16.31
N ALA A 340 15.39 12.00 15.68
CA ALA A 340 14.25 11.18 15.30
C ALA A 340 14.60 10.11 14.25
N LEU A 341 15.42 10.44 13.25
CA LEU A 341 15.89 9.48 12.26
C LEU A 341 16.81 8.42 12.90
N HIS A 342 17.72 8.83 13.79
CA HIS A 342 18.60 7.90 14.51
C HIS A 342 17.84 6.98 15.48
N ASP A 343 16.77 7.45 16.13
CA ASP A 343 15.88 6.60 16.94
C ASP A 343 15.23 5.49 16.10
N ASP A 344 14.72 5.82 14.91
CA ASP A 344 14.15 4.82 14.00
C ASP A 344 15.23 3.86 13.47
N LEU A 345 16.43 4.35 13.11
CA LEU A 345 17.54 3.49 12.67
C LEU A 345 18.07 2.57 13.77
N SER A 346 17.98 2.96 15.05
CA SER A 346 18.36 2.12 16.18
C SER A 346 17.52 0.84 16.29
N ARG A 347 16.36 0.81 15.62
CA ARG A 347 15.40 -0.30 15.59
C ARG A 347 15.51 -1.12 14.30
N CYS A 348 16.44 -0.77 13.43
CA CYS A 348 16.73 -1.52 12.22
C CYS A 348 17.82 -2.58 12.47
N VAL A 349 17.74 -3.67 11.70
CA VAL A 349 18.75 -4.73 11.65
C VAL A 349 19.26 -4.88 10.22
N ARG A 350 20.52 -5.30 10.10
CA ARG A 350 21.12 -5.65 8.81
C ARG A 350 20.87 -7.12 8.51
N GLY A 351 20.28 -7.40 7.36
CA GLY A 351 20.15 -8.76 6.85
C GLY A 351 21.50 -9.31 6.37
N ALA A 352 21.56 -10.63 6.10
CA ALA A 352 22.76 -11.29 5.59
C ALA A 352 23.26 -10.69 4.26
N SER A 353 22.37 -10.10 3.47
CA SER A 353 22.66 -9.40 2.22
C SER A 353 23.08 -7.93 2.38
N GLY A 354 23.26 -7.44 3.62
CA GLY A 354 23.60 -6.04 3.90
C GLY A 354 22.44 -5.05 3.74
N THR A 355 21.21 -5.55 3.56
CA THR A 355 20.00 -4.70 3.52
C THR A 355 19.63 -4.22 4.92
N LEU A 356 19.19 -2.97 5.04
CA LEU A 356 18.73 -2.40 6.32
C LEU A 356 17.20 -2.39 6.38
N GLN A 357 16.65 -3.05 7.39
CA GLN A 357 15.20 -3.21 7.57
C GLN A 357 14.80 -3.00 9.02
N VAL A 358 13.60 -2.48 9.24
CA VAL A 358 13.05 -2.36 10.61
C VAL A 358 12.84 -3.75 11.19
N ASP A 359 13.25 -3.96 12.45
CA ASP A 359 13.07 -5.23 13.16
C ASP A 359 11.89 -5.17 14.14
N GLU A 360 10.80 -5.86 13.83
CA GLU A 360 9.63 -5.96 14.71
C GLU A 360 9.79 -7.05 15.81
N GLY A 361 10.92 -7.77 15.83
CA GLY A 361 11.25 -8.84 16.78
C GLY A 361 10.81 -10.24 16.34
N TRP A 362 9.89 -10.32 15.38
CA TRP A 362 9.41 -11.59 14.79
C TRP A 362 9.53 -11.63 13.26
N ARG A 363 9.78 -10.47 12.63
CA ARG A 363 10.06 -10.32 11.20
C ARG A 363 10.80 -8.99 10.95
N THR A 364 11.34 -8.84 9.75
CA THR A 364 11.85 -7.56 9.24
C THR A 364 10.83 -6.88 8.34
N MET A 365 10.84 -5.54 8.32
CA MET A 365 9.87 -4.71 7.60
C MET A 365 10.58 -3.68 6.69
N PRO A 366 10.52 -3.86 5.35
CA PRO A 366 11.10 -2.90 4.42
C PRO A 366 10.11 -1.80 3.99
N TYR A 367 8.81 -1.96 4.24
CA TYR A 367 7.76 -1.17 3.58
C TYR A 367 7.76 0.33 3.88
N LEU A 368 7.16 1.12 2.97
CA LEU A 368 7.07 2.57 3.08
C LEU A 368 6.40 3.05 4.38
N GLY A 369 5.32 2.42 4.82
CA GLY A 369 4.53 2.92 5.95
C GLY A 369 5.20 2.74 7.31
N ALA A 370 5.56 1.50 7.63
CA ALA A 370 6.10 1.09 8.94
C ALA A 370 7.46 0.38 8.86
N GLY A 371 8.19 0.59 7.76
CA GLY A 371 9.46 -0.08 7.48
C GLY A 371 10.54 0.89 7.04
N SER A 372 11.68 0.31 6.66
CA SER A 372 12.90 1.08 6.44
C SER A 372 12.84 2.01 5.22
N VAL A 373 12.06 1.68 4.19
CA VAL A 373 11.84 2.59 3.04
C VAL A 373 11.21 3.91 3.46
N GLY A 374 10.29 3.90 4.42
CA GLY A 374 9.72 5.13 4.97
C GLY A 374 10.77 6.03 5.65
N ILE A 375 11.71 5.42 6.36
CA ILE A 375 12.85 6.12 6.95
C ILE A 375 13.74 6.70 5.84
N GLY A 376 14.07 5.87 4.83
CA GLY A 376 14.91 6.27 3.71
C GLY A 376 14.37 7.47 2.94
N MET A 377 13.05 7.55 2.74
CA MET A 377 12.43 8.71 2.09
C MET A 377 12.70 10.01 2.84
N VAL A 378 12.66 10.02 4.17
CA VAL A 378 12.89 11.23 4.98
C VAL A 378 14.38 11.53 5.13
N ILE A 379 15.23 10.51 5.18
CA ILE A 379 16.69 10.67 5.14
C ILE A 379 17.10 11.44 3.88
N ASP A 380 16.53 11.11 2.72
CA ASP A 380 16.87 11.78 1.46
C ASP A 380 16.61 13.29 1.52
N ASP A 381 15.50 13.73 2.13
CA ASP A 381 15.20 15.16 2.33
C ASP A 381 16.13 15.80 3.37
N PHE A 382 16.39 15.11 4.49
CA PHE A 382 17.28 15.61 5.53
C PHE A 382 18.70 15.88 5.00
N LEU A 383 19.22 14.98 4.17
CA LEU A 383 20.57 15.07 3.62
C LEU A 383 20.75 16.17 2.57
N LEU A 384 19.67 16.81 2.10
CA LEU A 384 19.77 18.04 1.31
C LEU A 384 20.29 19.21 2.15
N HIS A 385 20.01 19.18 3.46
CA HIS A 385 20.27 20.30 4.37
C HIS A 385 21.48 20.08 5.27
N ARG A 386 21.74 18.83 5.68
CA ARG A 386 22.84 18.51 6.60
C ARG A 386 23.48 17.18 6.27
N ARG A 387 24.82 17.15 6.26
CA ARG A 387 25.59 15.91 6.09
C ARG A 387 25.52 15.05 7.35
N ASP A 388 25.25 13.77 7.17
CA ASP A 388 25.35 12.73 8.20
C ASP A 388 25.76 11.41 7.53
N ASP A 389 26.97 10.92 7.84
CA ASP A 389 27.55 9.74 7.20
C ASP A 389 26.81 8.45 7.56
N ALA A 390 26.20 8.38 8.74
CA ALA A 390 25.43 7.23 9.18
C ALA A 390 24.09 7.17 8.45
N LEU A 391 23.42 8.32 8.29
CA LEU A 391 22.20 8.41 7.49
C LEU A 391 22.47 8.16 5.99
N ASP A 392 23.57 8.69 5.43
CA ASP A 392 23.96 8.43 4.03
C ASP A 392 24.22 6.94 3.78
N ARG A 393 24.88 6.25 4.72
CA ARG A 393 25.06 4.80 4.65
C ARG A 393 23.71 4.08 4.73
N ALA A 394 22.86 4.45 5.68
CA ALA A 394 21.57 3.80 5.91
C ALA A 394 20.67 3.87 4.67
N ARG A 395 20.54 5.04 4.02
CA ARG A 395 19.71 5.14 2.80
C ARG A 395 20.20 4.26 1.65
N ARG A 396 21.51 4.05 1.51
CA ARG A 396 22.06 3.12 0.50
C ARG A 396 21.69 1.67 0.81
N GLU A 397 21.77 1.27 2.09
CA GLU A 397 21.36 -0.07 2.55
C GLU A 397 19.83 -0.27 2.42
N ILE A 398 19.03 0.80 2.56
CA ILE A 398 17.57 0.81 2.37
C ILE A 398 17.20 0.66 0.89
N VAL A 399 17.91 1.33 -0.03
CA VAL A 399 17.74 1.14 -1.48
C VAL A 399 17.95 -0.32 -1.87
N GLN A 400 18.90 -1.03 -1.24
CA GLN A 400 19.06 -2.47 -1.46
C GLN A 400 17.86 -3.28 -0.93
N ALA A 401 17.28 -2.87 0.21
CA ALA A 401 16.09 -3.52 0.76
C ALA A 401 14.86 -3.37 -0.16
N ALA A 402 14.75 -2.25 -0.87
CA ALA A 402 13.66 -1.97 -1.82
C ALA A 402 13.76 -2.74 -3.16
N GLN A 403 14.82 -3.53 -3.36
CA GLN A 403 15.06 -4.29 -4.61
C GLN A 403 14.66 -5.78 -4.52
N ALA A 404 13.93 -6.18 -3.47
CA ALA A 404 13.46 -7.57 -3.37
C ALA A 404 12.59 -7.95 -4.57
N THR A 405 12.68 -9.21 -5.02
CA THR A 405 11.94 -9.68 -6.21
C THR A 405 10.53 -10.17 -5.89
N PHE A 406 10.13 -10.16 -4.63
CA PHE A 406 8.80 -10.57 -4.19
C PHE A 406 8.35 -9.76 -2.97
N TYR A 407 7.10 -9.33 -3.02
CA TYR A 407 6.40 -8.69 -1.91
C TYR A 407 5.03 -9.31 -1.76
N ALA A 408 4.58 -9.46 -0.52
CA ALA A 408 3.32 -10.12 -0.23
C ALA A 408 2.09 -9.29 -0.65
N GLN A 409 2.23 -7.98 -0.88
CA GLN A 409 1.13 -7.05 -1.10
C GLN A 409 1.50 -6.01 -2.18
N PRO A 410 0.53 -5.45 -2.92
CA PRO A 410 0.80 -4.43 -3.94
C PRO A 410 0.82 -2.98 -3.40
N GLY A 411 0.20 -2.73 -2.25
CA GLY A 411 -0.17 -1.40 -1.77
C GLY A 411 0.97 -0.40 -1.57
N LEU A 412 0.61 0.87 -1.40
CA LEU A 412 1.54 1.99 -1.26
C LEU A 412 2.32 1.90 0.05
N PHE A 413 1.63 1.83 1.20
CA PHE A 413 2.30 1.83 2.50
C PHE A 413 2.81 0.45 2.91
N ARG A 414 2.24 -0.61 2.34
CA ARG A 414 2.65 -2.00 2.59
C ARG A 414 2.62 -2.78 1.30
N GLY A 415 3.61 -2.57 0.44
CA GLY A 415 3.72 -3.35 -0.79
C GLY A 415 4.72 -2.84 -1.81
N VAL A 416 4.60 -3.39 -3.01
CA VAL A 416 5.46 -3.08 -4.16
C VAL A 416 5.39 -1.61 -4.55
N ALA A 417 4.21 -0.98 -4.50
CA ALA A 417 4.04 0.42 -4.92
C ALA A 417 4.89 1.39 -4.09
N GLY A 418 5.00 1.18 -2.77
CA GLY A 418 5.89 1.98 -1.93
C GLY A 418 7.37 1.86 -2.30
N MET A 419 7.79 0.70 -2.79
CA MET A 419 9.17 0.47 -3.26
C MET A 419 9.42 1.20 -4.58
N VAL A 420 8.47 1.10 -5.53
CA VAL A 420 8.52 1.84 -6.81
C VAL A 420 8.64 3.34 -6.54
N LEU A 421 7.78 3.88 -5.67
CA LEU A 421 7.78 5.29 -5.30
C LEU A 421 9.14 5.72 -4.71
N HIS A 422 9.70 4.94 -3.78
CA HIS A 422 10.98 5.26 -3.17
C HIS A 422 12.14 5.22 -4.17
N LEU A 423 12.26 4.14 -4.97
CA LEU A 423 13.34 3.98 -5.93
C LEU A 423 13.30 5.01 -7.05
N ALA A 424 12.10 5.47 -7.45
CA ALA A 424 11.93 6.54 -8.41
C ALA A 424 12.30 7.92 -7.86
N ARG A 425 12.14 8.13 -6.55
CA ARG A 425 12.35 9.42 -5.90
C ARG A 425 13.80 9.64 -5.43
N THR A 426 14.43 8.62 -4.87
CA THR A 426 15.74 8.75 -4.21
C THR A 426 16.84 9.21 -5.18
N ASN A 427 17.80 9.99 -4.69
CA ASN A 427 18.96 10.43 -5.48
C ASN A 427 20.22 9.58 -5.20
N VAL A 428 20.09 8.48 -4.46
CA VAL A 428 21.16 7.49 -4.28
C VAL A 428 21.53 6.90 -5.65
N GLY A 429 22.77 7.09 -6.10
CA GLY A 429 23.25 6.46 -7.33
C GLY A 429 23.58 4.98 -7.13
N GLY A 430 23.36 4.16 -8.16
CA GLY A 430 23.80 2.76 -8.22
C GLY A 430 22.68 1.76 -8.49
N PRO A 431 22.89 0.47 -8.17
CA PRO A 431 21.87 -0.57 -8.34
C PRO A 431 20.61 -0.25 -7.54
N GLY A 432 19.47 -0.31 -8.21
CA GLY A 432 18.15 -0.01 -7.65
C GLY A 432 17.52 1.27 -8.18
N THR A 433 18.33 2.20 -8.67
CA THR A 433 17.87 3.55 -9.06
C THR A 433 18.10 3.84 -10.54
N THR A 434 18.61 2.87 -11.30
CA THR A 434 18.64 2.97 -12.76
C THR A 434 17.23 2.83 -13.35
N PRO A 435 16.96 3.40 -14.54
CA PRO A 435 15.67 3.21 -15.21
C PRO A 435 15.30 1.73 -15.43
N GLU A 436 16.28 0.85 -15.61
CA GLU A 436 16.06 -0.58 -15.74
C GLU A 436 15.65 -1.24 -14.42
N ASP A 437 16.28 -0.84 -13.31
CA ASP A 437 15.90 -1.30 -11.98
C ASP A 437 14.48 -0.88 -11.60
N ILE A 438 14.12 0.37 -11.88
CA ILE A 438 12.77 0.87 -11.65
C ILE A 438 11.76 0.10 -12.50
N ARG A 439 12.04 -0.14 -13.80
CA ARG A 439 11.17 -0.97 -14.66
C ARG A 439 11.01 -2.40 -14.12
N ARG A 440 12.08 -3.01 -13.60
CA ARG A 440 12.00 -4.33 -12.96
C ARG A 440 11.08 -4.30 -11.74
N GLN A 441 11.21 -3.26 -10.91
CA GLN A 441 10.38 -3.10 -9.72
C GLN A 441 8.90 -2.86 -10.09
N VAL A 442 8.63 -2.06 -11.12
CA VAL A 442 7.29 -1.89 -11.69
C VAL A 442 6.71 -3.22 -12.18
N GLY A 443 7.51 -4.05 -12.86
CA GLY A 443 7.09 -5.38 -13.31
C GLY A 443 6.67 -6.33 -12.18
N CYS A 444 7.12 -6.10 -10.94
CA CYS A 444 6.66 -6.89 -9.79
C CYS A 444 5.18 -6.65 -9.47
N LEU A 445 4.59 -5.52 -9.87
CA LEU A 445 3.15 -5.25 -9.69
C LEU A 445 2.27 -6.18 -10.53
N SER A 446 2.75 -6.68 -11.68
CA SER A 446 1.97 -7.58 -12.55
C SER A 446 1.52 -8.86 -11.81
N TRP A 447 2.26 -9.27 -10.78
CA TRP A 447 1.94 -10.46 -9.99
C TRP A 447 0.60 -10.29 -9.25
N HIS A 448 0.32 -9.09 -8.77
CA HIS A 448 -0.88 -8.74 -8.01
C HIS A 448 -1.98 -8.09 -8.87
N ALA A 449 -1.64 -7.62 -10.07
CA ALA A 449 -2.58 -6.95 -10.97
C ALA A 449 -3.82 -7.83 -11.29
N MET A 450 -4.99 -7.21 -11.27
CA MET A 450 -6.29 -7.84 -11.52
C MET A 450 -7.07 -7.05 -12.59
N SER A 451 -8.11 -7.68 -13.13
CA SER A 451 -9.06 -7.05 -14.03
C SER A 451 -10.34 -6.68 -13.28
N TYR A 452 -10.76 -5.42 -13.36
CA TYR A 452 -12.07 -4.95 -12.91
C TYR A 452 -12.80 -4.33 -14.09
N GLN A 453 -13.86 -4.98 -14.56
CA GLN A 453 -14.60 -4.55 -15.75
C GLN A 453 -13.70 -4.28 -16.98
N GLY A 454 -12.67 -5.11 -17.18
CA GLY A 454 -11.69 -4.95 -18.27
C GLY A 454 -10.65 -3.85 -18.05
N ARG A 455 -10.54 -3.32 -16.83
CA ARG A 455 -9.58 -2.28 -16.44
C ARG A 455 -8.60 -2.79 -15.39
N LEU A 456 -7.39 -2.22 -15.37
CA LEU A 456 -6.34 -2.57 -14.44
C LEU A 456 -6.72 -2.10 -13.03
N ALA A 457 -6.77 -3.02 -12.08
CA ALA A 457 -7.03 -2.73 -10.68
C ALA A 457 -6.17 -3.59 -9.76
N PHE A 458 -6.06 -3.19 -8.50
CA PHE A 458 -5.26 -3.87 -7.50
C PHE A 458 -6.09 -4.28 -6.28
N PRO A 459 -5.76 -5.43 -5.69
CA PRO A 459 -6.38 -5.87 -4.45
C PRO A 459 -5.83 -5.09 -3.25
N GLY A 460 -6.65 -4.92 -2.22
CA GLY A 460 -6.26 -4.30 -0.95
C GLY A 460 -5.52 -5.27 -0.02
N GLU A 461 -5.44 -4.91 1.27
CA GLU A 461 -4.80 -5.73 2.30
C GLU A 461 -5.40 -7.16 2.33
N GLN A 462 -4.55 -8.16 2.58
CA GLN A 462 -4.88 -9.60 2.53
C GLN A 462 -5.25 -10.14 1.13
N MET A 463 -5.32 -9.28 0.11
CA MET A 463 -5.54 -9.64 -1.30
C MET A 463 -6.87 -10.37 -1.61
N MET A 464 -7.88 -10.23 -0.75
CA MET A 464 -9.16 -10.94 -0.90
C MET A 464 -10.22 -10.14 -1.67
N ARG A 465 -10.03 -8.83 -1.80
CA ARG A 465 -10.94 -7.91 -2.49
C ARG A 465 -10.15 -6.82 -3.19
N LEU A 466 -10.73 -6.26 -4.24
CA LEU A 466 -10.22 -5.05 -4.87
C LEU A 466 -10.39 -3.84 -3.95
N SER A 467 -9.39 -2.96 -3.93
CA SER A 467 -9.43 -1.69 -3.24
C SER A 467 -9.05 -0.58 -4.21
N MET A 468 -9.69 0.58 -4.07
CA MET A 468 -9.38 1.79 -4.83
C MET A 468 -8.70 2.85 -4.00
N ASP A 469 -8.44 2.60 -2.71
CA ASP A 469 -7.86 3.59 -1.82
C ASP A 469 -6.35 3.81 -2.03
N LEU A 470 -5.83 4.86 -1.39
CA LEU A 470 -4.46 5.31 -1.48
C LEU A 470 -3.47 4.37 -0.77
N SER A 471 -3.85 3.87 0.40
CA SER A 471 -2.97 3.11 1.30
C SER A 471 -2.65 1.72 0.76
N THR A 472 -3.69 1.01 0.33
CA THR A 472 -3.68 -0.42 0.03
C THR A 472 -3.98 -0.72 -1.43
N GLY A 473 -4.74 0.15 -2.10
CA GLY A 473 -5.40 -0.16 -3.37
C GLY A 473 -4.85 0.53 -4.61
N THR A 474 -5.72 0.60 -5.62
CA THR A 474 -5.41 1.06 -6.98
C THR A 474 -4.94 2.52 -7.03
N ALA A 475 -5.49 3.42 -6.20
CA ALA A 475 -5.02 4.82 -6.16
C ALA A 475 -3.57 4.92 -5.65
N GLY A 476 -3.17 4.09 -4.69
CA GLY A 476 -1.79 4.01 -4.21
C GLY A 476 -0.81 3.56 -5.30
N VAL A 477 -1.21 2.55 -6.06
CA VAL A 477 -0.41 2.06 -7.21
C VAL A 477 -0.34 3.10 -8.32
N LEU A 478 -1.45 3.78 -8.62
CA LEU A 478 -1.50 4.88 -9.58
C LEU A 478 -0.51 5.99 -9.19
N LEU A 479 -0.51 6.42 -7.92
CA LEU A 479 0.42 7.45 -7.43
C LEU A 479 1.88 7.02 -7.60
N ALA A 480 2.21 5.79 -7.23
CA ALA A 480 3.57 5.26 -7.35
C ALA A 480 4.06 5.19 -8.82
N LEU A 481 3.19 4.73 -9.73
CA LEU A 481 3.51 4.67 -11.15
C LEU A 481 3.59 6.05 -11.79
N SER A 482 2.70 6.99 -11.42
CA SER A 482 2.80 8.39 -11.82
C SER A 482 4.10 9.04 -11.34
N SER A 483 4.63 8.65 -10.18
CA SER A 483 5.91 9.12 -9.67
C SER A 483 7.10 8.60 -10.49
N ALA A 484 7.04 7.32 -10.89
CA ALA A 484 8.12 6.65 -11.61
C ALA A 484 8.13 6.88 -13.12
N LEU A 485 6.95 7.00 -13.75
CA LEU A 485 6.77 6.96 -15.20
C LEU A 485 6.13 8.24 -15.77
N GLY A 486 5.58 9.11 -14.92
CA GLY A 486 4.94 10.36 -15.35
C GLY A 486 5.93 11.44 -15.77
N ASP A 487 5.55 12.28 -16.74
CA ASP A 487 6.36 13.43 -17.18
C ASP A 487 6.63 14.41 -16.03
N ARG A 488 5.61 14.62 -15.20
CA ARG A 488 5.72 15.28 -13.89
C ARG A 488 5.59 14.21 -12.81
N PRO A 489 6.65 13.94 -12.03
CA PRO A 489 6.58 12.95 -10.96
C PRO A 489 5.52 13.32 -9.93
N ALA A 490 4.53 12.44 -9.77
CA ALA A 490 3.56 12.53 -8.68
C ALA A 490 4.25 12.45 -7.31
N GLN A 491 3.63 13.10 -6.32
CA GLN A 491 4.22 13.27 -5.00
C GLN A 491 3.39 12.55 -3.92
N LEU A 492 4.09 11.85 -3.03
CA LEU A 492 3.50 11.49 -1.74
C LEU A 492 3.37 12.77 -0.89
N PRO A 493 2.29 12.97 -0.12
CA PRO A 493 2.11 14.18 0.67
C PRO A 493 3.35 14.52 1.50
N PHE A 494 3.76 15.80 1.42
CA PHE A 494 4.92 16.36 2.11
C PHE A 494 6.28 15.79 1.69
N LEU A 495 6.37 15.01 0.63
CA LEU A 495 7.62 14.43 0.09
C LEU A 495 7.75 14.77 -1.41
N PRO A 496 8.09 16.03 -1.76
CA PRO A 496 8.22 16.46 -3.14
C PRO A 496 9.40 15.75 -3.83
N PRO A 497 9.51 15.82 -5.18
CA PRO A 497 10.66 15.29 -5.90
C PRO A 497 11.96 15.92 -5.42
N LEU A 498 13.03 15.13 -5.35
CA LEU A 498 14.35 15.64 -4.99
C LEU A 498 15.01 16.34 -6.18
N PRO A 499 15.86 17.36 -5.95
CA PRO A 499 16.69 17.94 -7.00
C PRO A 499 17.55 16.86 -7.66
N ARG A 500 17.51 16.76 -8.99
CA ARG A 500 18.40 15.86 -9.72
C ARG A 500 19.83 16.40 -9.64
N PRO A 501 20.86 15.54 -9.57
CA PRO A 501 22.27 15.96 -9.47
C PRO A 501 22.80 16.92 -10.56
N HIS A 502 21.98 17.25 -11.57
CA HIS A 502 22.32 18.16 -12.68
C HIS A 502 21.32 19.30 -12.91
N GLU A 503 20.30 19.47 -12.06
CA GLU A 503 19.47 20.68 -12.09
C GLU A 503 19.96 21.65 -11.01
N PRO A 504 20.31 22.90 -11.35
CA PRO A 504 20.47 23.93 -10.34
C PRO A 504 19.17 24.02 -9.55
N ALA A 505 19.27 24.15 -8.23
CA ALA A 505 18.11 24.42 -7.38
C ALA A 505 17.37 25.66 -7.91
N PRO A 506 16.02 25.65 -7.93
CA PRO A 506 15.23 26.80 -8.38
C PRO A 506 15.44 28.04 -7.52
#